data_AF-A0A838SG02-F1
#
_entry.id   AF-A0A838SG02-F1
#
_cell.length_a   1.000
_cell.length_b   1.000
_cell.length_c   1.000
_cell.angle_alpha   90.00
_cell.angle_beta   90.00
_cell.angle_gamma   90.00
#
_symmetry.space_group_name_H-M   'P 1'
#
loop_
_entity.id
_entity.type
_entity.pdbx_description
1 polymer ?
#
loop_
_entity_poly.entity_id
_entity_poly.type
_entity_poly.pdbx_seq_one_letter_code
_entity_poly.pdbx_strand_id
1 'polypeptide(L)' 'VTQATHVLRLLNLLQNNCVFRVPVVDSKGKLIGIVTRRDLLRGYLQTSGS' A
#
# COMPACT_ATOMS: atom_id res chain seq x y z
N VAL A 1 -5.48 -1.68 6.00
CA VAL A 1 -5.30 -2.92 5.21
C VAL A 1 -4.28 -3.82 5.90
N THR A 2 -4.19 -5.10 5.56
CA THR A 2 -3.15 -6.00 6.11
C THR A 2 -2.05 -6.27 5.10
N GLN A 3 -0.93 -6.86 5.52
CA GLN A 3 0.20 -7.21 4.64
C GLN A 3 -0.17 -8.19 3.52
N ALA A 4 -1.24 -8.99 3.70
CA ALA A 4 -1.74 -9.91 2.69
C ALA A 4 -2.55 -9.22 1.58
N THR A 5 -2.76 -7.90 1.66
CA THR A 5 -3.58 -7.16 0.70
C THR A 5 -2.85 -7.03 -0.63
N HIS A 6 -3.45 -7.54 -1.70
CA HIS A 6 -2.90 -7.43 -3.04
C HIS A 6 -2.74 -5.97 -3.48
N VAL A 7 -1.62 -5.66 -4.15
CA VAL A 7 -1.28 -4.29 -4.59
C VAL A 7 -2.38 -3.64 -5.44
N LEU A 8 -3.05 -4.40 -6.32
CA LEU A 8 -4.14 -3.88 -7.15
C LEU A 8 -5.33 -3.35 -6.33
N ARG A 9 -5.62 -3.97 -5.18
CA ARG A 9 -6.66 -3.49 -4.27
C ARG A 9 -6.23 -2.19 -3.58
N LEU A 10 -4.96 -2.08 -3.22
CA LEU A 10 -4.36 -0.86 -2.67
C LEU A 10 -4.41 0.30 -3.66
N LEU A 11 -4.15 0.05 -4.94
CA LEU A 11 -4.27 1.05 -6.02
C LEU A 11 -5.71 1.55 -6.17
N ASN A 12 -6.69 0.66 -6.18
CA ASN A 12 -8.11 1.04 -6.23
C ASN A 12 -8.52 1.93 -5.04
N LEU A 13 -8.09 1.58 -3.83
CA LEU A 13 -8.38 2.37 -2.63
C LEU A 13 -7.75 3.78 -2.69
N LEU A 14 -6.51 3.87 -3.17
CA LEU A 14 -5.80 5.15 -3.31
C LEU A 14 -6.38 6.02 -4.43
N GLN A 15 -6.91 5.43 -5.50
CA GLN A 15 -7.50 6.14 -6.64
C GLN A 15 -8.94 6.61 -6.36
N ASN A 16 -9.79 5.73 -5.81
CA ASN A 16 -11.23 5.97 -5.78
C ASN A 16 -11.72 6.63 -4.48
N ASN A 17 -10.97 6.52 -3.38
CA ASN A 17 -11.45 6.97 -2.07
C ASN A 17 -10.82 8.31 -1.62
N CYS A 18 -10.14 9.06 -2.50
CA CYS A 18 -9.41 10.29 -2.17
C CYS A 18 -8.44 10.15 -0.97
N VAL A 19 -8.03 8.93 -0.63
CA VAL A 19 -7.14 8.67 0.51
C VAL A 19 -5.70 8.73 0.03
N PHE A 20 -4.91 9.63 0.59
CA PHE A 20 -3.51 9.79 0.20
C PHE A 20 -2.57 8.74 0.82
N ARG A 21 -3.02 8.08 1.89
CA ARG A 21 -2.22 7.16 2.70
C ARG A 21 -3.10 6.05 3.24
N VAL A 22 -2.61 4.81 3.21
CA VAL A 22 -3.33 3.63 3.71
C VAL A 22 -2.55 3.02 4.86
N PRO A 23 -3.10 2.96 6.08
CA PRO A 23 -2.45 2.28 7.20
C PRO A 23 -2.43 0.77 6.98
N VAL A 24 -1.28 0.16 7.25
CA VAL A 24 -1.10 -1.29 7.26
C VAL A 24 -1.09 -1.76 8.71
N VAL A 25 -1.97 -2.69 9.03
CA VAL A 25 -2.10 -3.29 10.35
C VAL A 25 -1.75 -4.77 10.32
N ASP A 26 -1.30 -5.30 11.45
CA ASP A 26 -1.15 -6.75 11.64
C ASP A 26 -2.50 -7.45 11.88
N SER A 27 -2.48 -8.77 12.09
CA SER A 27 -3.69 -9.57 12.34
C SER A 27 -4.40 -9.23 13.65
N LYS A 28 -3.72 -8.56 14.59
CA LYS A 28 -4.28 -8.08 15.86
C LYS A 28 -4.77 -6.62 15.76
N GLY A 29 -4.71 -6.02 14.57
CA GLY A 29 -5.12 -4.64 14.33
C GLY A 29 -4.08 -3.59 14.74
N LYS A 30 -2.86 -3.99 15.12
CA LYS A 30 -1.80 -3.05 15.46
C LYS A 30 -1.26 -2.40 14.20
N LEU A 31 -1.14 -1.07 14.18
CA LEU A 31 -0.50 -0.33 13.10
C LEU A 31 0.98 -0.72 13.00
N ILE A 32 1.38 -1.21 11.82
CA ILE A 32 2.76 -1.63 11.54
C ILE A 32 3.40 -0.83 10.40
N GLY A 33 2.63 0.00 9.69
CA GLY A 33 3.17 0.85 8.63
C GLY A 33 2.11 1.66 7.92
N ILE A 34 2.55 2.46 6.94
CA ILE A 34 1.70 3.28 6.08
C ILE A 34 2.19 3.11 4.64
N VAL A 35 1.26 2.94 3.70
CA VAL A 35 1.56 2.88 2.27
C VAL A 35 0.95 4.09 1.57
N THR A 36 1.74 4.72 0.70
CA THR A 36 1.34 5.86 -0.13
C THR A 36 1.52 5.54 -1.62
N ARG A 37 1.00 6.39 -2.51
CA ARG A 37 1.24 6.29 -3.97
C ARG A 37 2.74 6.29 -4.32
N ARG A 38 3.56 7.04 -3.57
CA ARG A 38 5.01 7.12 -3.80
C ARG A 38 5.71 5.80 -3.44
N ASP A 39 5.23 5.10 -2.42
CA ASP A 39 5.79 3.80 -2.02
C ASP A 39 5.52 2.73 -3.08
N LEU A 40 4.33 2.75 -3.69
CA LEU A 40 3.99 1.86 -4.81
C LEU A 40 4.87 2.12 -6.03
N LEU A 41 5.10 3.39 -6.39
CA LEU A 41 6.00 3.74 -7.49
C LEU A 41 7.44 3.32 -7.20
N ARG A 42 7.93 3.58 -5.98
CA ARG A 42 9.28 3.18 -5.56
C ARG A 42 9.44 1.66 -5.58
N GLY A 43 8.43 0.91 -5.13
CA GLY A 43 8.43 -0.56 -5.20
C GLY A 43 8.48 -1.08 -6.64
N TYR A 44 7.69 -0.49 -7.54
CA TYR A 44 7.70 -0.81 -8.97
C TYR A 44 9.06 -0.54 -9.61
N LEU A 45 9.64 0.63 -9.39
CA LEU A 45 10.95 1.00 -9.95
C LEU A 45 12.08 0.09 -9.44
N GLN A 46 12.01 -0.35 -8.18
CA GLN A 46 13.02 -1.27 -7.62
C GLN A 46 12.91 -2.69 -8.19
N THR A 47 11.71 -3.17 -8.54
CA THR A 47 11.54 -4.51 -9.12
C THR A 47 11.76 -4.56 -10.63
N SER A 48 11.58 -3.44 -11.35
CA SER A 48 11.75 -3.37 -12.81
C SER A 48 13.16 -2.99 -13.26
N GLY A 49 14.02 -2.59 -12.31
CA GLY A 49 15.43 -2.25 -12.56
C GLY A 49 16.43 -3.39 -12.28
N SER A 50 15.96 -4.63 -12.12
CA SER A 50 16.79 -5.84 -11.95
C SER A 50 16.58 -6.81 -13.10
#